data_AF-A0A7R7B870-F1
#
_entry.id   AF-A0A7R7B870-F1
#
_cell.length_a   1.000
_cell.length_b   1.000
_cell.length_c   1.000
_cell.angle_alpha   90.00
_cell.angle_beta   90.00
_cell.angle_gamma   90.00
#
_symmetry.space_group_name_H-M   'P 1'
#
loop_
_entity.id
_entity.type
_entity.pdbx_description
1 polymer ?
#
loop_
_entity_poly.entity_id
_entity_poly.type
_entity_poly.pdbx_seq_one_letter_code
_entity_poly.pdbx_strand_id
1 'polypeptide(L)'
;MTNSETEAKIRRLLRAASEEMARFSIIADVHRKQESWEDFLIKWRRAVEVMNHFADETQRQHIRQTRHSTRVADQTLTYAWEARNSEAHAEGSSTVGEVKAMTIGPEDPSKPVYIEEMIVNNGVVSISSGSSNWTVGHEGGLQLRPVKTRANAVFNEPRGVRAIDIAREAMIFARGYAADLGIG
;
A
#
# COMPACT_ATOMS: atom_id res chain seq x y z
N MET A 1 22.84 9.37 -11.09
CA MET A 1 21.86 8.67 -11.93
C MET A 1 21.50 9.63 -13.05
N THR A 2 21.60 9.23 -14.32
CA THR A 2 21.22 10.12 -15.43
C THR A 2 19.71 10.21 -15.56
N ASN A 3 19.19 11.27 -16.20
CA ASN A 3 17.74 11.41 -16.44
C ASN A 3 17.15 10.17 -17.16
N SER A 4 17.90 9.59 -18.09
CA SER A 4 17.53 8.36 -18.82
C SER A 4 17.38 7.14 -17.89
N GLU A 5 18.25 6.98 -16.91
CA GLU A 5 18.15 5.92 -15.90
C GLU A 5 16.93 6.10 -14.99
N THR A 6 16.64 7.34 -14.59
CA THR A 6 15.45 7.68 -13.79
C THR A 6 14.17 7.37 -14.55
N GLU A 7 14.07 7.77 -15.82
CA GLU A 7 12.92 7.45 -16.67
C GLU A 7 12.75 5.94 -16.86
N ALA A 8 13.84 5.21 -17.12
CA ALA A 8 13.79 3.75 -17.25
C ALA A 8 13.31 3.08 -15.95
N LYS A 9 13.72 3.59 -14.79
CA LYS A 9 13.25 3.13 -13.48
C LYS A 9 11.75 3.41 -13.29
N ILE A 10 11.27 4.60 -13.66
CA ILE A 10 9.85 4.95 -13.62
C ILE A 10 9.04 3.99 -14.50
N ARG A 11 9.46 3.79 -15.76
CA ARG A 11 8.81 2.86 -16.69
C ARG A 11 8.74 1.44 -16.14
N ARG A 12 9.83 0.94 -15.55
CA ARG A 12 9.87 -0.40 -14.91
C ARG A 12 8.90 -0.51 -13.73
N LEU A 13 8.84 0.50 -12.87
CA LEU A 13 7.93 0.51 -11.71
C LEU A 13 6.46 0.56 -12.15
N LEU A 14 6.12 1.40 -13.13
CA LEU A 14 4.76 1.49 -13.67
C LEU A 14 4.34 0.18 -14.35
N ARG A 15 5.26 -0.47 -15.08
CA ARG A 15 5.02 -1.80 -15.66
C ARG A 15 4.76 -2.83 -14.56
N ALA A 16 5.63 -2.88 -13.54
CA ALA A 16 5.48 -3.82 -12.44
C ALA A 16 4.16 -3.60 -11.68
N ALA A 17 3.78 -2.35 -11.40
CA ALA A 17 2.47 -2.04 -10.80
C ALA A 17 1.31 -2.52 -11.70
N SER A 18 1.40 -2.29 -13.01
CA SER A 18 0.39 -2.78 -13.96
C SER A 18 0.27 -4.30 -13.99
N GLU A 19 1.39 -5.02 -13.83
CA GLU A 19 1.41 -6.49 -13.77
C GLU A 19 0.74 -7.00 -12.48
N GLU A 20 0.96 -6.34 -11.34
CA GLU A 20 0.26 -6.67 -10.09
C GLU A 20 -1.23 -6.39 -10.16
N MET A 21 -1.65 -5.24 -10.70
CA MET A 21 -3.07 -4.96 -10.93
C MET A 21 -3.74 -6.03 -11.82
N ALA A 22 -3.02 -6.52 -12.83
CA ALA A 22 -3.51 -7.61 -13.68
C ALA A 22 -3.63 -8.93 -12.89
N ARG A 23 -2.62 -9.31 -12.11
CA ARG A 23 -2.64 -10.50 -11.25
C ARG A 23 -3.78 -10.45 -10.24
N PHE A 24 -3.90 -9.34 -9.53
CA PHE A 24 -4.98 -9.05 -8.60
C PHE A 24 -6.37 -9.36 -9.18
N SER A 25 -6.58 -9.05 -10.47
CA SER A 25 -7.87 -9.21 -11.13
C SER A 25 -8.25 -10.66 -11.41
N ILE A 26 -7.27 -11.56 -11.50
CA ILE A 26 -7.45 -12.96 -11.93
C ILE A 26 -7.25 -13.98 -10.80
N ILE A 27 -6.59 -13.57 -9.70
CA ILE A 27 -6.35 -14.44 -8.56
C ILE A 27 -7.67 -14.72 -7.82
N ALA A 28 -7.99 -16.01 -7.68
CA ALA A 28 -9.12 -16.49 -6.88
C ALA A 28 -8.78 -16.63 -5.40
N ASP A 29 -7.53 -16.96 -5.08
CA ASP A 29 -7.04 -17.11 -3.71
C ASP A 29 -6.92 -15.76 -3.00
N VAL A 30 -7.59 -15.62 -1.85
CA VAL A 30 -7.70 -14.31 -1.21
C VAL A 30 -6.37 -13.81 -0.66
N HIS A 31 -5.51 -14.69 -0.14
CA HIS A 31 -4.19 -14.30 0.37
C HIS A 31 -3.26 -13.82 -0.75
N ARG A 32 -3.20 -14.53 -1.87
CA ARG A 32 -2.44 -14.07 -3.04
C ARG A 32 -3.00 -12.78 -3.64
N LYS A 33 -4.31 -12.55 -3.51
CA LYS A 33 -4.96 -11.32 -3.96
C LYS A 33 -4.56 -10.13 -3.10
N GLN A 34 -4.44 -10.34 -1.78
CA GLN A 34 -3.86 -9.38 -0.86
C GLN A 34 -2.40 -9.07 -1.22
N GLU A 35 -1.55 -10.09 -1.34
CA GLU A 35 -0.13 -9.88 -1.65
C GLU A 35 0.02 -9.03 -2.92
N SER A 36 -0.75 -9.36 -3.97
CA SER A 36 -0.73 -8.60 -5.22
C SER A 36 -1.26 -7.17 -5.07
N TRP A 37 -2.23 -6.93 -4.18
CA TRP A 37 -2.72 -5.58 -3.86
C TRP A 37 -1.66 -4.73 -3.17
N GLU A 38 -1.00 -5.28 -2.16
CA GLU A 38 0.05 -4.58 -1.40
C GLU A 38 1.26 -4.29 -2.30
N ASP A 39 1.66 -5.29 -3.09
CA ASP A 39 2.71 -5.16 -4.09
C ASP A 39 2.39 -4.07 -5.12
N PHE A 40 1.13 -4.01 -5.58
CA PHE A 40 0.64 -2.94 -6.44
C PHE A 40 0.84 -1.57 -5.78
N LEU A 41 0.35 -1.38 -4.55
CA LEU A 41 0.44 -0.10 -3.83
C LEU A 41 1.89 0.35 -3.61
N ILE A 42 2.79 -0.59 -3.30
CA ILE A 42 4.22 -0.33 -3.13
C ILE A 42 4.84 0.14 -4.45
N LYS A 43 4.62 -0.60 -5.54
CA LYS A 43 5.20 -0.28 -6.86
C LYS A 43 4.65 1.03 -7.41
N TRP A 44 3.34 1.26 -7.28
CA TRP A 44 2.69 2.50 -7.68
C TRP A 44 3.22 3.70 -6.90
N ARG A 45 3.21 3.65 -5.56
CA ARG A 45 3.66 4.78 -4.75
C ARG A 45 5.15 5.08 -4.97
N ARG A 46 5.98 4.03 -5.11
CA ARG A 46 7.40 4.20 -5.44
C ARG A 46 7.59 4.85 -6.80
N ALA A 47 6.77 4.54 -7.81
CA ALA A 47 6.81 5.23 -9.09
C ALA A 47 6.51 6.72 -8.94
N VAL A 48 5.48 7.08 -8.17
CA VAL A 48 5.12 8.48 -7.89
C VAL A 48 6.21 9.21 -7.11
N GLU A 49 6.83 8.56 -6.11
CA GLU A 49 7.95 9.12 -5.35
C GLU A 49 9.17 9.40 -6.25
N VAL A 50 9.48 8.50 -7.19
CA VAL A 50 10.57 8.71 -8.17
C VAL A 50 10.20 9.80 -9.19
N MET A 51 8.94 9.90 -9.61
CA MET A 51 8.47 10.99 -10.47
C MET A 51 8.56 12.36 -9.77
N ASN A 52 8.24 12.43 -8.48
CA ASN A 52 8.42 13.66 -7.70
C ASN A 52 9.90 14.10 -7.66
N HIS A 53 10.81 13.16 -7.42
CA HIS A 53 12.25 13.43 -7.45
C HIS A 53 12.70 13.91 -8.84
N PHE A 54 12.26 13.24 -9.89
CA PHE A 54 12.57 13.62 -11.27
C PHE A 54 12.05 15.03 -11.60
N ALA A 55 10.84 15.37 -11.14
CA ALA A 55 10.29 16.71 -11.30
C ALA A 55 11.13 17.78 -10.59
N ASP A 56 11.68 17.47 -9.42
CA ASP A 56 12.57 18.39 -8.69
C ASP A 56 13.91 18.57 -9.43
N GLU A 57 14.52 17.46 -9.90
CA GLU A 57 15.79 17.48 -10.65
C GLU A 57 15.69 18.22 -11.99
N THR A 58 14.53 18.11 -12.66
CA THR A 58 14.29 18.71 -13.98
C THR A 58 13.63 20.09 -13.92
N GLN A 59 13.55 20.71 -12.73
CA GLN A 59 12.94 22.03 -12.52
C GLN A 59 11.47 22.12 -12.95
N ARG A 60 10.71 21.03 -12.76
CA ARG A 60 9.28 20.91 -13.06
C ARG A 60 8.43 20.86 -11.79
N GLN A 61 8.80 21.63 -10.77
CA GLN A 61 8.11 21.64 -9.46
C GLN A 61 6.62 21.98 -9.58
N HIS A 62 6.24 22.79 -10.57
CA HIS A 62 4.84 23.12 -10.85
C HIS A 62 4.01 21.88 -11.24
N ILE A 63 4.56 20.95 -12.04
CA ILE A 63 3.87 19.71 -12.41
C ILE A 63 3.66 18.84 -11.17
N ARG A 64 4.69 18.72 -10.34
CA ARG A 64 4.62 18.01 -9.05
C ARG A 64 3.55 18.60 -8.13
N GLN A 65 3.49 19.92 -8.00
CA GLN A 65 2.48 20.59 -7.17
C GLN A 65 1.07 20.35 -7.70
N THR A 66 0.84 20.52 -9.00
CA THR A 66 -0.46 20.23 -9.64
C THR A 66 -0.89 18.79 -9.38
N ARG A 67 -0.01 17.82 -9.61
CA ARG A 67 -0.29 16.38 -9.41
C ARG A 67 -0.50 16.02 -7.95
N HIS A 68 0.23 16.66 -7.03
CA HIS A 68 -0.01 16.53 -5.60
C HIS A 68 -1.41 17.02 -5.22
N SER A 69 -1.81 18.22 -5.68
CA SER A 69 -3.14 18.77 -5.43
C SER A 69 -4.25 17.90 -6.03
N THR A 70 -4.09 17.40 -7.26
CA THR A 70 -5.02 16.44 -7.86
C THR A 70 -5.20 15.21 -6.99
N ARG A 71 -4.10 14.61 -6.52
CA ARG A 71 -4.16 13.41 -5.67
C ARG A 71 -4.89 13.68 -4.34
N VAL A 72 -4.58 14.80 -3.67
CA VAL A 72 -5.16 15.15 -2.36
C VAL A 72 -6.65 15.48 -2.48
N ALA A 73 -7.08 16.07 -3.59
CA ALA A 73 -8.49 16.38 -3.84
C ALA A 73 -9.33 15.13 -4.13
N ASP A 74 -8.70 14.04 -4.56
CA ASP A 74 -9.35 12.78 -4.89
C ASP A 74 -9.28 11.81 -3.70
N GLN A 75 -10.45 11.42 -3.19
CA GLN A 75 -10.56 10.52 -2.05
C GLN A 75 -10.01 9.12 -2.37
N THR A 76 -10.21 8.61 -3.59
CA THR A 76 -9.72 7.29 -4.00
C THR A 76 -8.20 7.27 -4.06
N LEU A 77 -7.59 8.28 -4.69
CA LEU A 77 -6.13 8.39 -4.78
C LEU A 77 -5.49 8.67 -3.42
N THR A 78 -6.16 9.45 -2.58
CA THR A 78 -5.73 9.69 -1.20
C THR A 78 -5.80 8.39 -0.40
N TYR A 79 -6.89 7.65 -0.49
CA TYR A 79 -7.01 6.33 0.12
C TYR A 79 -5.90 5.38 -0.35
N ALA A 80 -5.65 5.27 -1.66
CA ALA A 80 -4.58 4.43 -2.20
C ALA A 80 -3.19 4.82 -1.66
N TRP A 81 -2.93 6.12 -1.52
CA TRP A 81 -1.68 6.64 -0.98
C TRP A 81 -1.49 6.29 0.50
N GLU A 82 -2.56 6.47 1.28
CA GLU A 82 -2.56 6.18 2.70
C GLU A 82 -2.61 4.68 2.98
N ALA A 83 -3.25 3.88 2.12
CA ALA A 83 -3.37 2.43 2.24
C ALA A 83 -2.02 1.70 2.34
N ARG A 84 -0.91 2.32 1.94
CA ARG A 84 0.44 1.79 2.15
C ARG A 84 0.99 2.07 3.56
N ASN A 85 0.41 3.01 4.31
CA ASN A 85 0.90 3.40 5.64
C ASN A 85 0.56 2.40 6.75
N SER A 86 -0.10 1.27 6.45
CA SER A 86 -0.43 0.26 7.48
C SER A 86 0.61 -0.84 7.68
N GLU A 87 1.65 -1.06 6.85
CA GLU A 87 2.55 -2.21 7.08
C GLU A 87 3.89 -2.12 6.31
N ALA A 88 4.74 -1.16 6.66
CA ALA A 88 6.17 -1.25 6.37
C ALA A 88 6.96 -0.45 7.41
N HIS A 89 7.26 -1.13 8.52
CA HIS A 89 8.39 -0.77 9.37
C HIS A 89 9.68 -0.92 8.55
N ALA A 90 10.04 0.14 7.84
CA ALA A 90 11.42 0.33 7.41
C ALA A 90 12.21 0.82 8.62
N GLU A 91 12.60 -0.12 9.49
CA GLU A 91 13.88 -0.19 10.19
C GLU A 91 13.83 -1.30 11.27
N GLY A 92 14.54 -2.40 11.01
CA GLY A 92 14.86 -3.43 11.99
C GLY A 92 14.03 -4.72 11.91
N SER A 93 14.46 -5.65 11.05
CA SER A 93 14.24 -7.11 11.17
C SER A 93 12.88 -7.59 11.69
N SER A 94 11.99 -8.04 10.81
CA SER A 94 10.97 -9.03 11.17
C SER A 94 10.71 -9.97 10.01
N THR A 95 11.53 -11.02 9.91
CA THR A 95 11.07 -12.32 9.43
C THR A 95 10.00 -12.81 10.39
N VAL A 96 8.75 -12.92 9.94
CA VAL A 96 7.70 -13.63 10.68
C VAL A 96 7.47 -14.95 9.96
N GLY A 97 8.05 -16.01 10.52
CA GLY A 97 7.68 -17.38 10.20
C GLY A 97 6.23 -17.62 10.60
N GLU A 98 5.60 -18.53 9.86
CA GLU A 98 4.24 -19.04 10.05
C GLU A 98 3.76 -19.01 11.52
N VAL A 99 2.62 -18.35 11.74
CA VAL A 99 1.93 -18.34 13.03
C VAL A 99 1.39 -19.74 13.32
N LYS A 100 2.21 -20.59 13.95
CA LYS A 100 1.69 -21.72 14.73
C LYS A 100 1.09 -21.14 16.00
N ALA A 101 -0.20 -21.43 16.23
CA ALA A 101 -0.90 -21.09 17.46
C ALA A 101 -0.02 -21.40 18.68
N MET A 102 0.51 -20.37 19.33
CA MET A 102 1.38 -20.50 20.48
C MET A 102 0.52 -20.33 21.73
N THR A 103 0.26 -21.44 22.41
CA THR A 103 -0.30 -21.42 23.77
C THR A 103 0.72 -20.74 24.69
N ILE A 104 0.33 -19.64 25.32
CA ILE A 104 1.18 -18.94 26.29
C ILE A 104 1.27 -19.82 27.54
N GLY A 105 2.28 -20.68 27.58
CA GLY A 105 2.79 -21.33 28.79
C GLY A 105 4.00 -20.57 29.35
N PRO A 106 4.47 -20.90 30.57
CA PRO A 106 5.51 -20.17 31.31
C PRO A 106 6.94 -20.36 30.76
N GLU A 107 7.06 -20.59 29.46
CA GLU A 107 8.32 -20.91 28.79
C GLU A 107 8.90 -19.62 28.19
N ASP A 108 9.91 -19.08 28.88
CA ASP A 108 10.87 -18.06 28.43
C ASP A 108 10.47 -16.56 28.50
N PRO A 109 10.58 -15.91 29.68
CA PRO A 109 10.40 -14.47 29.86
C PRO A 109 11.52 -13.60 29.27
N SER A 110 12.52 -14.19 28.59
CA SER A 110 13.70 -13.44 28.11
C SER A 110 13.54 -12.81 26.72
N LYS A 111 12.46 -13.13 25.99
CA LYS A 111 12.20 -12.56 24.67
C LYS A 111 11.15 -11.46 24.77
N PRO A 112 11.50 -10.18 24.54
CA PRO A 112 10.51 -9.12 24.48
C PRO A 112 9.60 -9.37 23.27
N VAL A 113 8.37 -9.81 23.55
CA VAL A 113 7.28 -9.80 22.58
C VAL A 113 6.64 -8.42 22.64
N TYR A 114 6.79 -7.64 21.56
CA TYR A 114 6.13 -6.35 21.45
C TYR A 114 4.66 -6.59 21.04
N ILE A 115 3.74 -6.22 21.93
CA ILE A 115 2.30 -6.35 21.74
C ILE A 115 1.76 -4.97 21.35
N GLU A 116 1.32 -4.82 20.09
CA GLU A 116 0.75 -3.55 19.61
C GLU A 116 -0.71 -3.37 20.00
N GLU A 117 -1.51 -4.45 19.97
CA GLU A 117 -2.90 -4.42 20.43
C GLU A 117 -3.28 -5.77 21.06
N MET A 118 -3.83 -5.72 22.29
CA MET A 118 -4.37 -6.87 23.00
C MET A 118 -5.89 -6.77 22.99
N ILE A 119 -6.54 -7.64 22.22
CA ILE A 119 -8.00 -7.72 22.18
C ILE A 119 -8.43 -8.89 23.06
N VAL A 120 -9.18 -8.60 24.13
CA VAL A 120 -9.75 -9.61 25.03
C VAL A 120 -11.23 -9.74 24.75
N ASN A 121 -11.64 -10.87 24.18
CA ASN A 121 -13.05 -11.21 23.97
C ASN A 121 -13.32 -12.60 24.58
N ASN A 122 -14.24 -12.68 25.55
CA ASN A 122 -14.72 -13.93 26.16
C ASN A 122 -13.60 -14.90 26.60
N GLY A 123 -12.51 -14.37 27.17
CA GLY A 123 -11.39 -15.19 27.67
C GLY A 123 -10.40 -15.65 26.61
N VAL A 124 -10.59 -15.29 25.34
CA VAL A 124 -9.61 -15.50 24.26
C VAL A 124 -8.80 -14.21 24.09
N VAL A 125 -7.48 -14.33 24.21
CA VAL A 125 -6.53 -13.26 23.91
C VAL A 125 -6.10 -13.42 22.45
N SER A 126 -6.51 -12.47 21.61
CA SER A 126 -6.01 -12.39 20.23
C SER A 126 -4.91 -11.33 20.17
N ILE A 127 -3.73 -11.76 19.74
CA ILE A 127 -2.57 -10.90 19.49
C ILE A 127 -2.57 -10.63 17.99
N SER A 128 -2.93 -9.41 17.58
CA SER A 128 -2.84 -8.99 16.19
C SER A 128 -1.54 -8.22 15.98
N SER A 129 -0.58 -8.81 15.26
CA SER A 129 0.52 -8.06 14.66
C SER A 129 0.02 -7.47 13.35
N GLY A 130 -0.09 -6.15 13.27
CA GLY A 130 -0.48 -5.45 12.04
C GLY A 130 -2.01 -5.42 11.82
N SER A 131 -2.58 -4.22 11.86
CA SER A 131 -3.96 -4.02 11.42
C SER A 131 -3.96 -3.87 9.89
N SER A 132 -4.13 -4.98 9.16
CA SER A 132 -4.33 -4.92 7.72
C SER A 132 -5.51 -4.01 7.39
N ASN A 133 -5.34 -3.12 6.40
CA ASN A 133 -6.33 -2.12 5.98
C ASN A 133 -7.45 -2.68 5.09
N TRP A 134 -7.74 -3.97 5.19
CA TRP A 134 -8.80 -4.64 4.45
C TRP A 134 -9.21 -5.95 5.18
N THR A 135 -10.38 -6.50 4.85
CA THR A 135 -10.80 -7.86 5.22
C THR A 135 -11.22 -8.70 4.03
N VAL A 136 -11.20 -10.02 4.18
CA VAL A 136 -11.92 -10.91 3.27
C VAL A 136 -13.42 -10.65 3.42
N GLY A 137 -14.06 -10.11 2.39
CA GLY A 137 -15.51 -9.98 2.32
C GLY A 137 -16.18 -11.34 2.10
N HIS A 138 -17.47 -11.42 2.42
CA HIS A 138 -18.26 -12.66 2.43
C HIS A 138 -18.34 -13.41 1.07
N GLU A 139 -17.88 -12.77 -0.02
CA GLU A 139 -17.88 -13.29 -1.40
C GLU A 139 -16.46 -13.53 -1.97
N GLY A 140 -15.40 -13.54 -1.13
CA GLY A 140 -14.01 -13.69 -1.60
C GLY A 140 -13.44 -12.43 -2.26
N GLY A 141 -14.17 -11.32 -2.22
CA GLY A 141 -13.68 -9.98 -2.56
C GLY A 141 -12.87 -9.37 -1.42
N LEU A 142 -11.90 -8.51 -1.75
CA LEU A 142 -11.23 -7.69 -0.73
C LEU A 142 -12.18 -6.56 -0.30
N GLN A 143 -12.52 -6.53 0.98
CA GLN A 143 -13.26 -5.46 1.62
C GLN A 143 -12.28 -4.41 2.12
N LEU A 144 -12.34 -3.21 1.58
CA LEU A 144 -11.54 -2.09 2.04
C LEU A 144 -11.90 -1.73 3.50
N ARG A 145 -10.92 -1.30 4.29
CA ARG A 145 -11.13 -0.82 5.66
C ARG A 145 -10.55 0.59 5.84
N PRO A 146 -11.00 1.32 6.87
CA PRO A 146 -10.37 2.58 7.22
C PRO A 146 -8.87 2.41 7.47
N VAL A 147 -8.09 3.34 6.95
CA VAL A 147 -6.63 3.35 7.10
C VAL A 147 -6.25 4.35 8.18
N LYS A 148 -5.45 3.93 9.16
CA LYS A 148 -4.78 4.85 10.08
C LYS A 148 -3.44 5.28 9.50
N THR A 149 -3.22 6.60 9.44
CA THR A 149 -1.93 7.16 9.04
C THR A 149 -0.96 7.21 10.22
N ARG A 150 0.31 7.49 9.93
CA ARG A 150 1.34 7.76 10.96
C ARG A 150 1.01 8.95 11.86
N ALA A 151 0.17 9.88 11.40
CA ALA A 151 -0.30 11.02 12.18
C ALA A 151 -1.56 10.71 13.00
N ASN A 152 -1.93 9.43 13.14
CA ASN A 152 -3.18 8.96 13.76
C ASN A 152 -4.48 9.47 13.10
N ALA A 153 -4.40 10.08 11.92
CA ALA A 153 -5.59 10.42 11.13
C ALA A 153 -6.18 9.14 10.52
N VAL A 154 -7.51 9.03 10.54
CA VAL A 154 -8.26 7.91 9.95
C VAL A 154 -8.81 8.33 8.58
N PHE A 155 -8.47 7.57 7.55
CA PHE A 155 -9.02 7.71 6.21
C PHE A 155 -10.00 6.58 5.93
N ASN A 156 -11.27 6.92 5.86
CA ASN A 156 -12.30 5.95 5.53
C ASN A 156 -12.18 5.49 4.08
N GLU A 157 -12.55 4.25 3.83
CA GLU A 157 -12.65 3.69 2.50
C GLU A 157 -13.64 4.50 1.64
N PRO A 158 -13.34 4.70 0.35
CA PRO A 158 -14.31 5.29 -0.58
C PRO A 158 -15.52 4.35 -0.72
N ARG A 159 -16.70 4.86 -0.35
CA ARG A 159 -17.93 4.06 -0.29
C ARG A 159 -18.29 3.48 -1.66
N GLY A 160 -18.53 2.17 -1.70
CA GLY A 160 -18.95 1.47 -2.91
C GLY A 160 -17.87 1.31 -3.98
N VAL A 161 -16.62 1.71 -3.68
CA VAL A 161 -15.49 1.55 -4.61
C VAL A 161 -14.76 0.25 -4.30
N ARG A 162 -14.48 -0.53 -5.33
CA ARG A 162 -13.73 -1.79 -5.20
C ARG A 162 -12.24 -1.51 -5.33
N ALA A 163 -11.41 -2.32 -4.68
CA ALA A 163 -9.95 -2.24 -4.77
C ALA A 163 -9.42 -2.20 -6.23
N ILE A 164 -10.02 -2.96 -7.16
CA ILE A 164 -9.63 -2.90 -8.58
C ILE A 164 -9.88 -1.53 -9.22
N ASP A 165 -10.95 -0.85 -8.83
CA ASP A 165 -11.29 0.47 -9.36
C ASP A 165 -10.33 1.52 -8.79
N ILE A 166 -9.92 1.37 -7.52
CA ILE A 166 -8.83 2.15 -6.91
C ILE A 166 -7.50 1.94 -7.66
N ALA A 167 -7.12 0.69 -7.93
CA ALA A 167 -5.90 0.40 -8.68
C ALA A 167 -5.91 1.02 -10.08
N ARG A 168 -7.06 0.95 -10.77
CA ARG A 168 -7.23 1.55 -12.09
C ARG A 168 -7.04 3.06 -12.04
N GLU A 169 -7.68 3.74 -11.09
CA GLU A 169 -7.58 5.19 -10.90
C GLU A 169 -6.14 5.62 -10.56
N ALA A 170 -5.49 4.90 -9.65
CA ALA A 170 -4.08 5.09 -9.32
C ALA A 170 -3.16 4.93 -10.54
N MET A 171 -3.40 3.94 -11.40
CA MET A 171 -2.63 3.76 -12.64
C MET A 171 -2.89 4.86 -13.68
N ILE A 172 -4.13 5.32 -13.83
CA ILE A 172 -4.47 6.46 -14.70
C ILE A 172 -3.72 7.71 -14.23
N PHE A 173 -3.76 7.98 -12.92
CA PHE A 173 -3.04 9.09 -12.31
C PHE A 173 -1.53 9.01 -12.61
N ALA A 174 -0.91 7.84 -12.35
CA ALA A 174 0.54 7.69 -12.49
C ALA A 174 1.00 7.78 -13.95
N ARG A 175 0.23 7.24 -14.90
CA ARG A 175 0.51 7.37 -16.34
C ARG A 175 0.35 8.81 -16.82
N GLY A 176 -0.69 9.51 -16.37
CA GLY A 176 -0.86 10.93 -16.66
C GLY A 176 0.30 11.78 -16.13
N TYR A 177 0.77 11.48 -14.91
CA TYR A 177 1.93 12.18 -14.35
C TYR A 177 3.21 11.91 -15.14
N ALA A 178 3.46 10.65 -15.53
CA ALA A 178 4.59 10.31 -16.39
C ALA A 178 4.54 11.07 -17.74
N ALA A 179 3.36 11.15 -18.35
CA ALA A 179 3.15 11.89 -19.60
C ALA A 179 3.43 13.39 -19.46
N ASP A 180 2.97 14.04 -18.39
CA ASP A 180 3.28 15.46 -18.12
C ASP A 180 4.78 15.69 -17.92
N LEU A 181 5.48 14.71 -17.34
CA LEU A 181 6.93 14.73 -17.20
C LEU A 181 7.68 14.40 -18.51
N GLY A 182 6.97 14.08 -19.59
CA GLY A 182 7.56 13.72 -20.88
C GLY A 182 8.18 12.33 -20.90
N ILE A 183 7.75 11.45 -20.00
CA ILE A 183 8.25 10.08 -19.86
C ILE A 183 7.33 9.16 -20.68
N GLY A 184 7.76 8.83 -21.90
CA GLY A 184 7.10 7.90 -22.84
C GLY A 184 7.72 6.52 -22.85
#